data_AF-A0A7S2QLB0-F1
#
_entry.id   AF-A0A7S2QLB0-F1
#
_cell.length_a   1.000
_cell.length_b   1.000
_cell.length_c   1.000
_cell.angle_alpha   90.00
_cell.angle_beta   90.00
_cell.angle_gamma   90.00
#
_symmetry.space_group_name_H-M   'P 1'
#
loop_
_entity.id
_entity.type
_entity.pdbx_description
1 polymer ?
#
loop_
_entity_poly.entity_id
_entity_poly.type
_entity_poly.pdbx_seq_one_letter_code
_entity_poly.pdbx_strand_id
1 'polypeptide(L)'
;VAVCVVENNVFDLVSFVLVVASAVTIGAQADYEAKYATADTPQIFAISELVFCVFFASELLMRMFAYVSRFFAVSGWGWGIFEILCVIIQISDLGLQSAGYTSTSPNASLFRWVRMFRMIRIFRVLRIRMLDDLRALVGSILSSLKSLAWVMVLLLLGIYGIGVYFTQLVADYRIDLRAAASPRHAVEEDANLLYHFGSVPSSMLSLYQVMSGGVDWDILCRALTSNISPWQGLVLTLYIVFAVLALTNVVTGVFVEGALKAAKSEEESVLVETLNGIFQATDANGSGKISTADFMERFEQHDF
;
A
#
# COMPACT_ATOMS: atom_id res chain seq x y z
N VAL A 1 -32.78 4.16 19.60
CA VAL A 1 -33.17 3.21 18.52
C VAL A 1 -32.07 3.10 17.46
N ALA A 2 -31.69 4.17 16.75
CA ALA A 2 -30.66 4.10 15.70
C ALA A 2 -29.31 3.53 16.18
N VAL A 3 -28.84 3.94 17.38
CA VAL A 3 -27.61 3.41 18.00
C VAL A 3 -27.71 1.89 18.24
N CYS A 4 -28.81 1.40 18.79
CA CYS A 4 -29.02 -0.03 19.07
C CYS A 4 -29.08 -0.89 17.80
N VAL A 5 -29.52 -0.32 16.67
CA VAL A 5 -29.55 -1.03 15.38
C VAL A 5 -28.13 -1.12 14.79
N VAL A 6 -27.38 -0.02 14.84
CA VAL A 6 -26.00 0.05 14.30
C VAL A 6 -25.02 -0.78 15.12
N GLU A 7 -25.27 -0.98 16.42
CA GLU A 7 -24.41 -1.76 17.30
C GLU A 7 -24.73 -3.26 17.33
N ASN A 8 -25.70 -3.70 16.52
CA ASN A 8 -26.12 -5.10 16.48
C ASN A 8 -25.18 -5.95 15.59
N ASN A 9 -24.70 -7.08 16.12
CA ASN A 9 -23.84 -8.03 15.38
C ASN A 9 -24.49 -8.57 14.11
N VAL A 10 -25.82 -8.70 14.07
CA VAL A 10 -26.56 -9.11 12.86
C VAL A 10 -26.47 -8.04 11.78
N PHE A 11 -26.52 -6.76 12.16
CA PHE A 11 -26.36 -5.66 11.22
C PHE A 11 -24.94 -5.64 10.64
N ASP A 12 -23.91 -5.82 11.47
CA ASP A 12 -22.53 -5.94 11.01
C ASP A 12 -22.30 -7.17 10.10
N LEU A 13 -22.94 -8.31 10.39
CA LEU A 13 -22.88 -9.50 9.53
C LEU A 13 -23.55 -9.26 8.17
N VAL A 14 -24.71 -8.60 8.14
CA VAL A 14 -25.40 -8.24 6.89
C VAL A 14 -24.55 -7.28 6.06
N SER A 15 -24.00 -6.24 6.68
CA SER A 15 -23.07 -5.31 6.02
C SER A 15 -21.83 -6.05 5.51
N PHE A 16 -21.26 -7.00 6.26
CA PHE A 16 -20.15 -7.83 5.81
C PHE A 16 -20.48 -8.62 4.56
N VAL A 17 -21.59 -9.37 4.57
CA VAL A 17 -22.02 -10.17 3.42
C VAL A 17 -22.22 -9.29 2.19
N LEU A 18 -22.80 -8.09 2.36
CA LEU A 18 -23.02 -7.16 1.25
C LEU A 18 -21.73 -6.52 0.74
N VAL A 19 -20.75 -6.22 1.60
CA VAL A 19 -19.42 -5.77 1.17
C VAL A 19 -18.74 -6.86 0.33
N VAL A 20 -18.75 -8.11 0.80
CA VAL A 20 -18.16 -9.24 0.07
C VAL A 20 -18.89 -9.46 -1.26
N ALA A 21 -20.22 -9.47 -1.27
CA ALA A 21 -21.01 -9.59 -2.49
C ALA A 21 -20.68 -8.47 -3.49
N SER A 22 -20.54 -7.23 -3.01
CA SER A 22 -20.16 -6.08 -3.84
C SER A 22 -18.76 -6.23 -4.46
N ALA A 23 -17.79 -6.74 -3.70
CA ALA A 23 -16.45 -7.02 -4.19
C ALA A 23 -16.45 -8.12 -5.27
N VAL A 24 -17.22 -9.19 -5.07
CA VAL A 24 -17.39 -10.26 -6.06
C VAL A 24 -18.03 -9.73 -7.34
N THR A 25 -19.07 -8.88 -7.25
CA THR A 25 -19.67 -8.27 -8.45
C THR A 25 -18.70 -7.35 -9.19
N ILE A 26 -17.87 -6.57 -8.49
CA ILE A 26 -16.82 -5.74 -9.11
C ILE A 26 -15.84 -6.63 -9.88
N GLY A 27 -15.40 -7.76 -9.29
CA GLY A 27 -14.51 -8.72 -9.94
C GLY A 27 -15.15 -9.39 -11.16
N ALA A 28 -16.40 -9.85 -11.04
CA ALA A 28 -17.13 -10.48 -12.14
C ALA A 28 -17.39 -9.51 -13.30
N GLN A 29 -17.68 -8.24 -13.00
CA GLN A 29 -17.82 -7.20 -14.02
C GLN A 29 -16.50 -6.95 -14.74
N ALA A 30 -15.38 -6.83 -14.00
CA ALA A 30 -14.07 -6.61 -14.59
C ALA A 30 -13.63 -7.80 -15.49
N ASP A 31 -13.89 -9.05 -15.05
CA ASP A 31 -13.63 -10.26 -15.85
C ASP A 31 -14.47 -10.30 -17.13
N TYR A 32 -15.75 -9.91 -17.06
CA TYR A 32 -16.62 -9.81 -18.23
C TYR A 32 -16.11 -8.75 -19.23
N GLU A 33 -15.81 -7.53 -18.76
CA GLU A 33 -15.27 -6.44 -19.58
C GLU A 33 -13.98 -6.88 -20.29
N ALA A 34 -13.10 -7.61 -19.59
CA ALA A 34 -11.86 -8.13 -20.15
C ALA A 34 -12.07 -9.23 -21.20
N LYS A 35 -12.92 -10.23 -20.92
CA LYS A 35 -13.17 -11.38 -21.81
C LYS A 35 -13.82 -10.99 -23.13
N TYR A 36 -14.75 -10.04 -23.08
CA TYR A 36 -15.52 -9.62 -24.26
C TYR A 36 -14.99 -8.32 -24.87
N ALA A 37 -13.91 -7.74 -24.31
CA ALA A 37 -13.32 -6.47 -24.72
C ALA A 37 -14.37 -5.36 -24.95
N THR A 38 -15.40 -5.33 -24.09
CA THR A 38 -16.56 -4.45 -24.24
C THR A 38 -16.77 -3.62 -22.97
N ALA A 39 -17.17 -2.37 -23.17
CA ALA A 39 -17.62 -1.50 -22.09
C ALA A 39 -19.11 -1.70 -21.75
N ASP A 40 -19.86 -2.41 -22.60
CA ASP A 40 -21.28 -2.64 -22.42
C ASP A 40 -21.49 -3.89 -21.55
N THR A 41 -21.66 -3.65 -20.27
CA THR A 41 -21.92 -4.71 -19.29
C THR A 41 -23.41 -5.03 -19.20
N PRO A 42 -23.79 -6.29 -18.98
CA PRO A 42 -25.18 -6.69 -18.75
C PRO A 42 -25.85 -5.86 -17.64
N GLN A 43 -27.14 -5.56 -17.80
CA GLN A 43 -27.90 -4.71 -16.87
C GLN A 43 -27.90 -5.23 -15.42
N ILE A 44 -27.69 -6.52 -15.21
CA ILE A 44 -27.58 -7.13 -13.87
C ILE A 44 -26.48 -6.48 -13.02
N PHE A 45 -25.35 -6.07 -13.63
CA PHE A 45 -24.25 -5.42 -12.91
C PHE A 45 -24.66 -4.02 -12.44
N ALA A 46 -25.28 -3.22 -13.32
CA ALA A 46 -25.77 -1.89 -12.97
C ALA A 46 -26.86 -1.94 -11.88
N ILE A 47 -27.79 -2.91 -11.96
CA ILE A 47 -28.81 -3.12 -10.92
C ILE A 47 -28.15 -3.49 -9.58
N SER A 48 -27.18 -4.42 -9.60
CA SER A 48 -26.46 -4.80 -8.38
C SER A 48 -25.71 -3.62 -7.76
N GLU A 49 -25.04 -2.80 -8.57
CA GLU A 49 -24.32 -1.62 -8.10
C GLU A 49 -25.25 -0.58 -7.48
N LEU A 50 -26.43 -0.37 -8.07
CA LEU A 50 -27.47 0.50 -7.50
C LEU A 50 -27.96 -0.03 -6.15
N VAL A 51 -28.24 -1.33 -6.04
CA VAL A 51 -28.70 -1.95 -4.79
C VAL A 51 -27.65 -1.78 -3.69
N PHE A 52 -26.38 -2.06 -3.99
CA PHE A 52 -25.29 -1.84 -3.04
C PHE A 52 -25.13 -0.37 -2.67
N CYS A 53 -25.23 0.54 -3.64
CA CYS A 53 -25.14 1.97 -3.40
C CYS A 53 -26.22 2.46 -2.43
N VAL A 54 -27.48 2.06 -2.66
CA VAL A 54 -28.61 2.43 -1.79
C VAL A 54 -28.40 1.88 -0.38
N PHE A 55 -28.00 0.60 -0.27
CA PHE A 55 -27.73 0.00 1.02
C PHE A 55 -26.62 0.75 1.78
N PHE A 56 -25.45 0.94 1.19
CA PHE A 56 -24.33 1.60 1.86
C PHE A 56 -24.58 3.08 2.16
N ALA A 57 -25.30 3.79 1.30
CA ALA A 57 -25.74 5.15 1.58
C ALA A 57 -26.69 5.19 2.77
N SER A 58 -27.65 4.26 2.84
CA SER A 58 -28.58 4.17 3.97
C SER A 58 -27.88 3.81 5.27
N GLU A 59 -26.93 2.86 5.24
CA GLU A 59 -26.10 2.50 6.38
C GLU A 59 -25.27 3.69 6.87
N LEU A 60 -24.64 4.44 5.95
CA LEU A 60 -23.86 5.62 6.28
C LEU A 60 -24.74 6.69 6.93
N LEU A 61 -25.90 6.98 6.36
CA LEU A 61 -26.86 7.95 6.92
C LEU A 61 -27.31 7.54 8.32
N MET A 62 -27.69 6.28 8.53
CA MET A 62 -28.07 5.77 9.86
C MET A 62 -26.95 5.98 10.89
N ARG A 63 -25.69 5.73 10.50
CA ARG A 63 -24.53 5.95 11.38
C ARG A 63 -24.31 7.45 11.65
N MET A 64 -24.44 8.31 10.64
CA MET A 64 -24.34 9.77 10.84
C MET A 64 -25.44 10.29 11.77
N PHE A 65 -26.68 9.80 11.64
CA PHE A 65 -27.78 10.16 12.54
C PHE A 65 -27.63 9.58 13.95
N ALA A 66 -27.00 8.40 14.10
CA ALA A 66 -26.75 7.80 15.40
C ALA A 66 -25.67 8.55 16.19
N TYR A 67 -24.63 9.07 15.52
CA TYR A 67 -23.46 9.67 16.16
C TYR A 67 -23.34 11.20 16.00
N VAL A 68 -24.28 11.86 15.30
CA VAL A 68 -24.45 13.33 15.04
C VAL A 68 -23.22 14.22 15.29
N SER A 69 -22.90 14.55 16.55
CA SER A 69 -21.80 15.45 16.94
C SER A 69 -20.52 14.74 17.43
N ARG A 70 -20.58 13.44 17.72
CA ARG A 70 -19.45 12.59 18.11
C ARG A 70 -18.84 11.79 16.95
N PHE A 71 -19.47 11.76 15.78
CA PHE A 71 -18.97 11.04 14.60
C PHE A 71 -17.54 11.45 14.20
N PHE A 72 -17.22 12.74 14.31
CA PHE A 72 -15.88 13.28 14.03
C PHE A 72 -14.98 13.40 15.27
N ALA A 73 -15.51 13.17 16.47
CA ALA A 73 -14.80 13.37 17.74
C ALA A 73 -14.39 12.07 18.45
N VAL A 74 -14.82 10.91 17.94
CA VAL A 74 -14.47 9.58 18.48
C VAL A 74 -13.24 9.02 17.76
N SER A 75 -12.36 8.33 18.51
CA SER A 75 -11.24 7.55 17.99
C SER A 75 -11.72 6.64 16.85
N GLY A 76 -11.27 6.90 15.61
CA GLY A 76 -11.73 6.19 14.41
C GLY A 76 -12.47 7.03 13.35
N TRP A 77 -12.57 8.36 13.53
CA TRP A 77 -13.16 9.30 12.57
C TRP A 77 -12.71 9.14 11.10
N GLY A 78 -11.46 8.70 10.87
CA GLY A 78 -10.90 8.48 9.53
C GLY A 78 -11.68 7.44 8.72
N TRP A 79 -12.23 6.42 9.37
CA TRP A 79 -13.09 5.43 8.72
C TRP A 79 -14.42 6.04 8.29
N GLY A 80 -14.95 7.00 9.05
CA GLY A 80 -16.16 7.74 8.67
C GLY A 80 -15.95 8.56 7.39
N ILE A 81 -14.82 9.26 7.28
CA ILE A 81 -14.44 10.02 6.08
C ILE A 81 -14.24 9.09 4.88
N PHE A 82 -13.57 7.96 5.09
CA PHE A 82 -13.36 6.95 4.07
C PHE A 82 -14.68 6.42 3.49
N GLU A 83 -15.66 6.12 4.35
CA GLU A 83 -16.98 5.66 3.93
C GLU A 83 -17.72 6.72 3.11
N ILE A 84 -17.70 7.98 3.57
CA ILE A 84 -18.29 9.13 2.85
C ILE A 84 -17.67 9.23 1.45
N LEU A 85 -16.35 9.19 1.35
CA LEU A 85 -15.63 9.26 0.08
C LEU A 85 -16.01 8.10 -0.85
N CYS A 86 -16.11 6.88 -0.32
CA CYS A 86 -16.53 5.72 -1.10
C CYS A 86 -17.97 5.85 -1.63
N VAL A 87 -18.90 6.38 -0.83
CA VAL A 87 -20.29 6.63 -1.25
C VAL A 87 -20.34 7.72 -2.33
N ILE A 88 -19.56 8.80 -2.19
CA ILE A 88 -19.45 9.86 -3.20
C ILE A 88 -18.95 9.28 -4.54
N ILE A 89 -17.90 8.46 -4.52
CA ILE A 89 -17.37 7.78 -5.72
C ILE A 89 -18.43 6.85 -6.34
N GLN A 90 -19.31 6.26 -5.54
CA GLN A 90 -20.37 5.37 -6.02
C GLN A 90 -21.53 6.12 -6.67
N ILE A 91 -21.95 7.24 -6.07
CA ILE A 91 -22.96 8.12 -6.63
C ILE A 91 -22.45 8.77 -7.92
N SER A 92 -21.17 9.19 -7.95
CA SER A 92 -20.59 9.80 -9.15
C SER A 92 -20.53 8.81 -10.31
N ASP A 93 -20.09 7.57 -10.08
CA ASP A 93 -20.02 6.53 -11.10
C ASP A 93 -21.42 6.23 -11.70
N LEU A 94 -22.42 5.99 -10.85
CA LEU A 94 -23.79 5.75 -11.27
C LEU A 94 -24.39 6.95 -12.03
N GLY A 95 -24.15 8.16 -11.53
CA GLY A 95 -24.60 9.40 -12.17
C GLY A 95 -24.02 9.57 -13.58
N LEU A 96 -22.73 9.28 -13.73
CA LEU A 96 -22.04 9.37 -15.02
C LEU A 96 -22.52 8.32 -16.03
N GLN A 97 -22.76 7.08 -15.58
CA GLN A 97 -23.35 6.03 -16.40
C GLN A 97 -24.77 6.41 -16.87
N SER A 98 -25.60 6.95 -15.97
CA SER A 98 -26.98 7.35 -16.29
C SER A 98 -27.07 8.54 -17.26
N ALA A 99 -26.10 9.46 -17.21
CA ALA A 99 -26.02 10.60 -18.11
C ALA A 99 -25.45 10.25 -19.51
N GLY A 100 -25.19 8.96 -19.77
CA GLY A 100 -24.70 8.50 -21.08
C GLY A 100 -23.24 8.86 -21.35
N TYR A 101 -22.45 9.19 -20.32
CA TYR A 101 -21.01 9.41 -20.50
C TYR A 101 -20.32 8.06 -20.76
N THR A 102 -20.10 7.77 -22.04
CA THR A 102 -19.37 6.58 -22.51
C THR A 102 -17.88 6.86 -22.65
N SER A 103 -17.10 5.81 -22.84
CA SER A 103 -15.64 5.84 -23.02
C SER A 103 -15.15 6.65 -24.24
N THR A 104 -16.06 7.18 -25.05
CA THR A 104 -15.79 8.01 -26.24
C THR A 104 -15.91 9.52 -25.97
N SER A 105 -16.32 9.91 -24.76
CA SER A 105 -16.49 11.31 -24.40
C SER A 105 -15.14 12.03 -24.15
N PRO A 106 -15.05 13.36 -24.34
CA PRO A 106 -13.79 14.12 -24.26
C PRO A 106 -13.06 14.04 -22.91
N ASN A 107 -13.71 13.51 -21.87
CA ASN A 107 -13.13 13.26 -20.54
C ASN A 107 -13.01 11.77 -20.18
N ALA A 108 -12.89 10.88 -21.18
CA ALA A 108 -12.79 9.43 -20.99
C ALA A 108 -11.69 8.99 -20.00
N SER A 109 -10.61 9.75 -19.87
CA SER A 109 -9.56 9.51 -18.88
C SER A 109 -10.06 9.65 -17.45
N LEU A 110 -10.78 10.73 -17.12
CA LEU A 110 -11.37 10.95 -15.79
C LEU A 110 -12.40 9.88 -15.45
N PHE A 111 -13.22 9.46 -16.42
CA PHE A 111 -14.16 8.36 -16.24
C PHE A 111 -13.48 7.03 -15.96
N ARG A 112 -12.33 6.78 -16.60
CA ARG A 112 -11.51 5.60 -16.31
C ARG A 112 -11.02 5.61 -14.86
N TRP A 113 -10.60 6.77 -14.35
CA TRP A 113 -10.18 6.91 -12.95
C TRP A 113 -11.32 6.65 -11.96
N VAL A 114 -12.51 7.24 -12.17
CA VAL A 114 -13.69 6.99 -11.32
C VAL A 114 -14.02 5.49 -11.28
N ARG A 115 -14.01 4.83 -12.43
CA ARG A 115 -14.21 3.37 -12.54
C ARG A 115 -13.12 2.59 -11.82
N MET A 116 -11.86 3.01 -11.86
CA MET A 116 -10.77 2.34 -11.12
C MET A 116 -10.93 2.53 -9.61
N PHE A 117 -11.33 3.73 -9.16
CA PHE A 117 -11.53 4.02 -7.75
C PHE A 117 -12.69 3.27 -7.11
N ARG A 118 -13.58 2.63 -7.88
CA ARG A 118 -14.59 1.69 -7.32
C ARG A 118 -13.96 0.54 -6.53
N MET A 119 -12.72 0.14 -6.86
CA MET A 119 -11.98 -0.90 -6.13
C MET A 119 -11.66 -0.50 -4.69
N ILE A 120 -11.57 0.81 -4.40
CA ILE A 120 -11.35 1.31 -3.03
C ILE A 120 -12.45 0.82 -2.09
N ARG A 121 -13.68 0.64 -2.60
CA ARG A 121 -14.83 0.17 -1.81
C ARG A 121 -14.61 -1.22 -1.20
N ILE A 122 -13.71 -2.06 -1.75
CA ILE A 122 -13.35 -3.37 -1.18
C ILE A 122 -12.75 -3.20 0.22
N PHE A 123 -12.01 -2.11 0.46
CA PHE A 123 -11.42 -1.83 1.77
C PHE A 123 -12.46 -1.48 2.85
N ARG A 124 -13.74 -1.29 2.51
CA ARG A 124 -14.84 -1.20 3.50
C ARG A 124 -14.91 -2.42 4.41
N VAL A 125 -14.41 -3.58 3.93
CA VAL A 125 -14.33 -4.81 4.73
C VAL A 125 -13.52 -4.59 6.00
N LEU A 126 -12.50 -3.72 5.94
CA LEU A 126 -11.65 -3.39 7.08
C LEU A 126 -12.42 -2.67 8.19
N ARG A 127 -13.57 -2.03 7.93
CA ARG A 127 -14.33 -1.35 8.99
C ARG A 127 -15.08 -2.32 9.92
N ILE A 128 -15.27 -3.57 9.50
CA ILE A 128 -16.21 -4.48 10.14
C ILE A 128 -15.66 -4.93 11.49
N ARG A 129 -16.49 -4.81 12.54
CA ARG A 129 -16.09 -5.09 13.94
C ARG A 129 -15.48 -6.48 14.10
N MET A 130 -16.06 -7.47 13.44
CA MET A 130 -15.59 -8.87 13.46
C MET A 130 -14.19 -9.09 12.87
N LEU A 131 -13.61 -8.09 12.20
CA LEU A 131 -12.28 -8.14 11.57
C LEU A 131 -11.27 -7.22 12.28
N ASP A 132 -11.41 -7.05 13.60
CA ASP A 132 -10.48 -6.29 14.44
C ASP A 132 -9.03 -6.83 14.27
N ASP A 133 -8.84 -8.14 14.20
CA ASP A 133 -7.53 -8.76 13.97
C ASP A 133 -6.93 -8.37 12.61
N LEU A 134 -7.74 -8.39 11.54
CA LEU A 134 -7.31 -7.95 10.22
C LEU A 134 -6.91 -6.47 10.22
N ARG A 135 -7.66 -5.62 10.93
CA ARG A 135 -7.31 -4.20 11.11
C ARG A 135 -5.99 -4.05 11.86
N ALA A 136 -5.77 -4.83 12.92
CA ALA A 136 -4.52 -4.81 13.66
C ALA A 136 -3.34 -5.22 12.76
N LEU A 137 -3.52 -6.25 11.92
CA LEU A 137 -2.52 -6.68 10.93
C LEU A 137 -2.25 -5.61 9.86
N VAL A 138 -3.28 -4.98 9.31
CA VAL A 138 -3.09 -3.88 8.34
C VAL A 138 -2.41 -2.69 9.02
N GLY A 139 -2.79 -2.38 10.26
CA GLY A 139 -2.17 -1.33 11.07
C GLY A 139 -0.69 -1.61 11.34
N SER A 140 -0.32 -2.86 11.65
CA SER A 140 1.07 -3.25 11.86
C SER A 140 1.88 -3.13 10.57
N ILE A 141 1.37 -3.59 9.43
CA ILE A 141 2.01 -3.42 8.11
C ILE A 141 2.21 -1.94 7.78
N LEU A 142 1.18 -1.11 7.92
CA LEU A 142 1.28 0.34 7.66
C LEU A 142 2.28 1.03 8.60
N SER A 143 2.37 0.57 9.86
CA SER A 143 3.36 1.08 10.81
C SER A 143 4.79 0.72 10.41
N SER A 144 5.03 -0.50 9.91
CA SER A 144 6.33 -0.92 9.38
C SER A 144 6.68 -0.21 8.07
N LEU A 145 5.70 0.07 7.21
CA LEU A 145 5.92 0.87 6.01
C LEU A 145 6.38 2.29 6.34
N LYS A 146 5.94 2.86 7.48
CA LYS A 146 6.40 4.18 7.92
C LYS A 146 7.89 4.18 8.29
N SER A 147 8.41 3.14 8.95
CA SER A 147 9.85 3.04 9.24
C SER A 147 10.66 2.84 7.94
N LEU A 148 10.10 2.12 6.98
CA LEU A 148 10.70 1.89 5.66
C LEU A 148 10.64 3.10 4.70
N ALA A 149 9.69 4.01 4.90
CA ALA A 149 9.38 5.07 3.94
C ALA A 149 10.61 5.92 3.59
N TRP A 150 11.41 6.30 4.59
CA TRP A 150 12.61 7.11 4.36
C TRP A 150 13.69 6.36 3.60
N VAL A 151 13.84 5.05 3.84
CA VAL A 151 14.83 4.28 3.09
C VAL A 151 14.38 4.05 1.66
N MET A 152 13.08 3.84 1.44
CA MET A 152 12.51 3.81 0.09
C MET A 152 12.72 5.15 -0.66
N VAL A 153 12.58 6.29 0.02
CA VAL A 153 12.86 7.61 -0.56
C VAL A 153 14.34 7.73 -0.94
N LEU A 154 15.26 7.33 -0.06
CA LEU A 154 16.70 7.34 -0.37
C LEU A 154 17.05 6.43 -1.54
N LEU A 155 16.45 5.24 -1.60
CA LEU A 155 16.63 4.30 -2.71
C LEU A 155 16.10 4.88 -4.03
N LEU A 156 14.90 5.49 -4.02
CA LEU A 156 14.32 6.15 -5.18
C LEU A 156 15.16 7.34 -5.64
N LEU A 157 15.74 8.12 -4.73
CA LEU A 157 16.63 9.22 -5.06
C LEU A 157 17.92 8.71 -5.72
N GLY A 158 18.48 7.59 -5.24
CA GLY A 158 19.62 6.93 -5.88
C GLY A 158 19.30 6.41 -7.28
N ILE A 159 18.15 5.75 -7.45
CA ILE A 159 17.65 5.31 -8.77
C ILE A 159 17.46 6.51 -9.71
N TYR A 160 16.87 7.60 -9.22
CA TYR A 160 16.69 8.81 -10.00
C TYR A 160 18.03 9.43 -10.44
N GLY A 161 18.98 9.58 -9.51
CA GLY A 161 20.30 10.16 -9.81
C GLY A 161 21.06 9.37 -10.88
N ILE A 162 21.14 8.04 -10.72
CA ILE A 162 21.80 7.17 -11.70
C ILE A 162 20.99 7.06 -13.01
N GLY A 163 19.66 7.11 -12.92
CA GLY A 163 18.78 7.13 -14.09
C GLY A 163 18.98 8.38 -14.94
N VAL A 164 19.07 9.56 -14.32
CA VAL A 164 19.41 10.81 -15.01
C VAL A 164 20.80 10.73 -15.63
N TYR A 165 21.79 10.22 -14.89
CA TYR A 165 23.16 10.04 -15.39
C TYR A 165 23.21 9.23 -16.68
N PHE A 166 22.62 8.02 -16.71
CA PHE A 166 22.65 7.20 -17.92
C PHE A 166 21.80 7.78 -19.05
N THR A 167 20.69 8.44 -18.74
CA THR A 167 19.87 9.11 -19.77
C THR A 167 20.66 10.24 -20.46
N GLN A 168 21.38 11.05 -19.67
CA GLN A 168 22.23 12.13 -20.20
C GLN A 168 23.38 11.57 -21.02
N LEU A 169 24.05 10.53 -20.51
CA LEU A 169 25.12 9.85 -21.21
C LEU A 169 24.68 9.32 -22.60
N VAL A 170 23.49 8.69 -22.66
CA VAL A 170 22.93 8.20 -23.92
C VAL A 170 22.50 9.36 -24.82
N ALA A 171 21.99 10.45 -24.27
CA ALA A 171 21.67 11.65 -25.04
C ALA A 171 22.92 12.26 -25.69
N ASP A 172 24.02 12.40 -24.93
CA ASP A 172 25.29 12.93 -25.42
C ASP A 172 25.88 12.01 -26.50
N TYR A 173 25.90 10.69 -26.27
CA TYR A 173 26.30 9.71 -27.28
C TYR A 173 25.51 9.86 -28.60
N ARG A 174 24.20 10.08 -28.52
CA ARG A 174 23.35 10.27 -29.72
C ARG A 174 23.63 11.60 -30.42
N ILE A 175 23.95 12.66 -29.68
CA ILE A 175 24.34 13.94 -30.27
C ILE A 175 25.64 13.78 -31.05
N ASP A 176 26.65 13.14 -30.46
CA ASP A 176 27.95 12.89 -31.09
C ASP A 176 27.82 12.00 -32.33
N LEU A 177 27.03 10.93 -32.22
CA LEU A 177 26.78 9.99 -33.32
C LEU A 177 26.08 10.67 -34.51
N ARG A 178 25.13 11.57 -34.24
CA ARG A 178 24.47 12.37 -35.29
C ARG A 178 25.38 13.44 -35.88
N ALA A 179 26.26 14.04 -35.09
CA ALA A 179 27.24 15.01 -35.57
C ALA A 179 28.28 14.36 -36.50
N ALA A 180 28.65 13.10 -36.22
CA ALA A 180 29.54 12.30 -37.06
C ALA A 180 28.86 11.70 -38.30
N ALA A 181 27.52 11.71 -38.36
CA ALA A 181 26.76 11.10 -39.45
C ALA A 181 26.88 11.88 -40.75
N SER A 182 27.33 11.22 -41.82
CA SER A 182 27.22 11.76 -43.18
C SER A 182 25.76 11.69 -43.66
N PRO A 183 25.24 12.70 -44.39
CA PRO A 183 23.83 12.76 -44.83
C PRO A 183 23.36 11.62 -45.76
N ARG A 184 24.23 10.67 -46.10
CA ARG A 184 23.94 9.50 -46.96
C ARG A 184 23.76 8.18 -46.21
N HIS A 185 24.09 8.11 -44.92
CA HIS A 185 23.94 6.88 -44.13
C HIS A 185 23.05 7.17 -42.92
N ALA A 186 21.94 6.45 -42.81
CA ALA A 186 21.13 6.48 -41.60
C ALA A 186 21.94 5.88 -40.45
N VAL A 187 22.06 6.61 -39.35
CA VAL A 187 22.65 6.10 -38.11
C VAL A 187 21.69 5.07 -37.53
N GLU A 188 22.17 3.85 -37.34
CA GLU A 188 21.41 2.81 -36.63
C GLU A 188 21.58 3.05 -35.11
N GLU A 189 20.53 3.58 -34.48
CA GLU A 189 20.48 3.71 -33.03
C GLU A 189 20.14 2.34 -32.40
N ASP A 190 20.93 1.89 -31.42
CA ASP A 190 20.66 0.61 -30.75
C ASP A 190 19.33 0.67 -29.98
N ALA A 191 18.36 -0.12 -30.44
CA ALA A 191 17.02 -0.18 -29.88
C ALA A 191 17.02 -0.62 -28.40
N ASN A 192 17.94 -1.48 -27.98
CA ASN A 192 18.04 -1.91 -26.58
C ASN A 192 18.56 -0.77 -25.70
N LEU A 193 19.53 0.00 -26.19
CA LEU A 193 20.05 1.16 -25.48
C LEU A 193 18.93 2.21 -25.26
N LEU A 194 18.10 2.46 -26.28
CA LEU A 194 17.00 3.41 -26.18
C LEU A 194 15.82 2.90 -25.35
N TYR A 195 15.52 1.60 -25.42
CA TYR A 195 14.47 0.99 -24.60
C TYR A 195 14.78 1.16 -23.11
N HIS A 196 16.03 0.91 -22.72
CA HIS A 196 16.44 0.99 -21.32
C HIS A 196 16.77 2.41 -20.86
N PHE A 197 17.47 3.20 -21.68
CA PHE A 197 18.08 4.47 -21.25
C PHE A 197 17.64 5.69 -22.07
N GLY A 198 16.64 5.55 -22.94
CA GLY A 198 16.19 6.63 -23.83
C GLY A 198 15.41 7.75 -23.15
N SER A 199 14.91 7.52 -21.93
CA SER A 199 14.20 8.52 -21.12
C SER A 199 14.47 8.30 -19.63
N VAL A 200 14.35 9.34 -18.81
CA VAL A 200 14.56 9.23 -17.35
C VAL A 200 13.64 8.17 -16.73
N PRO A 201 12.32 8.13 -17.01
CA PRO A 201 11.46 7.06 -16.49
C PRO A 201 11.87 5.66 -16.94
N SER A 202 12.27 5.49 -18.20
CA SER A 202 12.78 4.20 -18.72
C SER A 202 14.05 3.76 -17.99
N SER A 203 14.99 4.69 -17.78
CA SER A 203 16.24 4.45 -17.07
C SER A 203 15.98 4.05 -15.62
N MET A 204 15.12 4.80 -14.92
CA MET A 204 14.73 4.49 -13.54
C MET A 204 14.07 3.11 -13.44
N LEU A 205 13.17 2.78 -14.37
CA LEU A 205 12.52 1.48 -14.41
C LEU A 205 13.52 0.35 -14.67
N SER A 206 14.44 0.53 -15.62
CA SER A 206 15.46 -0.47 -15.96
C SER A 206 16.43 -0.73 -14.80
N LEU A 207 16.84 0.32 -14.10
CA LEU A 207 17.68 0.21 -12.89
C LEU A 207 16.95 -0.52 -11.76
N TYR A 208 15.66 -0.22 -11.56
CA TYR A 208 14.82 -0.94 -10.62
C TYR A 208 14.64 -2.42 -11.02
N GLN A 209 14.44 -2.72 -12.30
CA GLN A 209 14.33 -4.09 -12.83
C GLN A 209 15.59 -4.90 -12.54
N VAL A 210 16.78 -4.34 -12.78
CA VAL A 210 18.03 -5.04 -12.48
C VAL A 210 18.19 -5.29 -10.98
N MET A 211 17.89 -4.30 -10.14
CA MET A 211 17.95 -4.45 -8.68
C MET A 211 16.96 -5.51 -8.16
N SER A 212 15.77 -5.61 -8.74
CA SER A 212 14.70 -6.54 -8.34
C SER A 212 14.77 -7.91 -9.03
N GLY A 213 15.74 -8.12 -9.94
CA GLY A 213 15.87 -9.36 -10.70
C GLY A 213 14.85 -9.53 -11.84
N GLY A 214 14.21 -8.43 -12.28
CA GLY A 214 13.27 -8.43 -13.41
C GLY A 214 13.94 -8.47 -14.79
N VAL A 215 15.20 -8.05 -14.90
CA VAL A 215 15.99 -8.17 -16.13
C VAL A 215 17.44 -8.48 -15.79
N ASP A 216 18.10 -9.28 -16.62
CA ASP A 216 19.50 -9.64 -16.40
C ASP A 216 20.38 -8.39 -16.52
N TRP A 217 21.18 -8.12 -15.48
CA TRP A 217 22.07 -6.95 -15.40
C TRP A 217 23.04 -6.87 -16.58
N ASP A 218 23.41 -8.02 -17.11
CA ASP A 218 24.32 -8.16 -18.23
C ASP A 218 23.73 -7.57 -19.53
N ILE A 219 22.42 -7.59 -19.74
CA ILE A 219 21.77 -6.97 -20.91
C ILE A 219 22.02 -5.47 -20.92
N LEU A 220 21.81 -4.81 -19.77
CA LEU A 220 22.06 -3.37 -19.62
C LEU A 220 23.56 -3.06 -19.68
N CYS A 221 24.39 -3.92 -19.08
CA CYS A 221 25.83 -3.78 -19.11
C CYS A 221 26.38 -3.85 -20.54
N ARG A 222 25.93 -4.83 -21.33
CA ARG A 222 26.32 -4.98 -22.75
C ARG A 222 25.84 -3.79 -23.58
N ALA A 223 24.63 -3.27 -23.34
CA ALA A 223 24.14 -2.10 -24.04
C ALA A 223 25.03 -0.86 -23.80
N LEU A 224 25.45 -0.62 -22.56
CA LEU A 224 26.32 0.52 -22.21
C LEU A 224 27.77 0.33 -22.68
N THR A 225 28.32 -0.86 -22.50
CA THR A 225 29.73 -1.15 -22.81
C THR A 225 30.01 -1.27 -24.31
N SER A 226 29.08 -1.85 -25.07
CA SER A 226 29.25 -2.04 -26.52
C SER A 226 29.04 -0.75 -27.31
N ASN A 227 28.13 0.12 -26.86
CA ASN A 227 27.81 1.35 -27.58
C ASN A 227 28.63 2.57 -27.13
N ILE A 228 28.88 2.71 -25.82
CA ILE A 228 29.43 3.96 -25.26
C ILE A 228 30.86 3.77 -24.77
N SER A 229 31.05 3.02 -23.68
CA SER A 229 32.38 2.81 -23.08
C SER A 229 32.36 1.68 -22.05
N PRO A 230 33.42 0.85 -21.97
CA PRO A 230 33.55 -0.19 -20.93
C PRO A 230 33.44 0.34 -19.49
N TRP A 231 33.85 1.58 -19.24
CA TRP A 231 33.77 2.19 -17.91
C TRP A 231 32.34 2.35 -17.40
N GLN A 232 31.36 2.44 -18.30
CA GLN A 232 29.95 2.57 -17.94
C GLN A 232 29.39 1.27 -17.38
N GLY A 233 29.95 0.13 -17.78
CA GLY A 233 29.68 -1.16 -17.14
C GLY A 233 30.09 -1.14 -15.67
N LEU A 234 31.27 -0.59 -15.34
CA LEU A 234 31.72 -0.48 -13.94
C LEU A 234 30.78 0.41 -13.10
N VAL A 235 30.34 1.55 -13.63
CA VAL A 235 29.38 2.43 -12.94
C VAL A 235 28.06 1.70 -12.67
N LEU A 236 27.53 0.98 -13.66
CA LEU A 236 26.32 0.17 -13.49
C LEU A 236 26.52 -0.91 -12.43
N THR A 237 27.64 -1.65 -12.46
CA THR A 237 27.93 -2.70 -11.47
C THR A 237 28.03 -2.13 -10.06
N LEU A 238 28.71 -0.99 -9.86
CA LEU A 238 28.79 -0.33 -8.55
C LEU A 238 27.41 0.11 -8.05
N TYR A 239 26.57 0.64 -8.92
CA TYR A 239 25.17 0.93 -8.59
C TYR A 239 24.43 -0.33 -8.15
N ILE A 240 24.54 -1.44 -8.89
CA ILE A 240 23.83 -2.69 -8.56
C ILE A 240 24.29 -3.22 -7.21
N VAL A 241 25.61 -3.26 -6.95
CA VAL A 241 26.16 -3.70 -5.66
C VAL A 241 25.59 -2.85 -4.53
N PHE A 242 25.63 -1.52 -4.68
CA PHE A 242 25.08 -0.61 -3.68
C PHE A 242 23.57 -0.81 -3.48
N ALA A 243 22.79 -0.90 -4.56
CA ALA A 243 21.34 -1.02 -4.52
C ALA A 243 20.88 -2.36 -3.90
N VAL A 244 21.54 -3.47 -4.25
CA VAL A 244 21.26 -4.80 -3.69
C VAL A 244 21.65 -4.86 -2.20
N LEU A 245 22.80 -4.29 -1.81
CA LEU A 245 23.19 -4.20 -0.40
C LEU A 245 22.23 -3.31 0.39
N ALA A 246 21.84 -2.15 -0.16
CA ALA A 246 20.88 -1.26 0.46
C ALA A 246 19.52 -1.97 0.67
N LEU A 247 19.01 -2.64 -0.36
CA LEU A 247 17.77 -3.40 -0.28
C LEU A 247 17.86 -4.53 0.76
N THR A 248 18.96 -5.29 0.76
CA THR A 248 19.17 -6.39 1.71
C THR A 248 19.26 -5.86 3.15
N ASN A 249 19.93 -4.73 3.36
CA ASN A 249 20.02 -4.07 4.67
C ASN A 249 18.66 -3.56 5.14
N VAL A 250 17.81 -3.05 4.24
CA VAL A 250 16.43 -2.65 4.55
C VAL A 250 15.60 -3.83 5.01
N VAL A 251 15.60 -4.90 4.23
CA VAL A 251 14.85 -6.12 4.55
C VAL A 251 15.34 -6.72 5.87
N THR A 252 16.65 -6.83 6.04
CA THR A 252 17.27 -7.31 7.28
C THR A 252 16.90 -6.41 8.46
N GLY A 253 16.95 -5.08 8.29
CA GLY A 253 16.59 -4.12 9.31
C GLY A 253 15.17 -4.29 9.83
N VAL A 254 14.20 -4.54 8.95
CA VAL A 254 12.80 -4.80 9.36
C VAL A 254 12.67 -6.09 10.14
N PHE A 255 13.32 -7.17 9.70
CA PHE A 255 13.28 -8.45 10.44
C PHE A 255 13.96 -8.34 11.80
N VAL A 256 15.08 -7.61 11.88
CA VAL A 256 15.80 -7.36 13.14
C VAL A 256 14.94 -6.49 14.07
N GLU A 257 14.35 -5.40 13.58
CA GLU A 257 13.46 -4.54 14.37
C GLU A 257 12.25 -5.34 14.90
N GLY A 258 11.66 -6.19 14.07
CA GLY A 258 10.58 -7.10 14.46
C GLY A 258 11.00 -8.07 15.56
N ALA A 259 12.16 -8.73 15.40
CA ALA A 259 12.68 -9.67 16.39
C ALA A 259 13.03 -8.99 17.72
N LEU A 260 13.67 -7.82 17.68
CA LEU A 260 14.00 -7.04 18.87
C LEU A 260 12.74 -6.58 19.62
N LYS A 261 11.71 -6.14 18.88
CA LYS A 261 10.44 -5.72 19.48
C LYS A 261 9.70 -6.89 20.12
N ALA A 262 9.72 -8.07 19.50
CA ALA A 262 9.13 -9.28 20.05
C ALA A 262 9.84 -9.71 21.35
N ALA A 263 11.18 -9.76 21.34
CA ALA A 263 11.98 -10.10 22.53
C ALA A 263 11.74 -9.12 23.69
N LYS A 264 11.67 -7.81 23.39
CA LYS A 264 11.36 -6.79 24.40
C LYS A 264 9.95 -6.92 24.97
N SER A 265 8.97 -7.22 24.13
CA SER A 265 7.59 -7.45 24.59
C SER A 265 7.47 -8.67 25.49
N GLU A 266 8.25 -9.72 25.21
CA GLU A 266 8.31 -10.93 26.04
C GLU A 266 8.94 -10.62 27.41
N GLU A 267 10.07 -9.92 27.44
CA GLU A 267 10.72 -9.47 28.68
C GLU A 267 9.78 -8.61 29.55
N GLU A 268 9.10 -7.63 28.96
CA GLU A 268 8.10 -6.81 29.67
C GLU A 268 6.94 -7.65 30.21
N SER A 269 6.48 -8.66 29.45
CA SER A 269 5.40 -9.55 29.90
C SER A 269 5.80 -10.41 31.11
N VAL A 270 7.01 -10.98 31.08
CA VAL A 270 7.57 -11.79 32.17
C VAL A 270 7.79 -10.94 33.42
N LEU A 271 8.30 -9.70 33.26
CA LEU A 271 8.46 -8.77 34.37
C LEU A 271 7.13 -8.43 35.03
N VAL A 272 6.09 -8.14 34.24
CA VAL A 272 4.74 -7.84 34.75
C VAL A 272 4.14 -9.05 35.46
N GLU A 273 4.31 -10.26 34.91
CA GLU A 273 3.85 -11.49 35.56
C GLU A 273 4.56 -11.73 36.90
N THR A 274 5.87 -11.49 36.95
CA THR A 274 6.68 -11.60 38.17
C THR A 274 6.23 -10.59 39.24
N LEU A 275 6.05 -9.32 38.86
CA LEU A 275 5.58 -8.27 39.78
C LEU A 275 4.17 -8.57 40.29
N ASN A 276 3.27 -9.07 39.44
CA ASN A 276 1.94 -9.50 39.85
C ASN A 276 2.01 -10.68 40.83
N GLY A 277 2.91 -11.64 40.61
CA GLY A 277 3.15 -12.76 41.53
C GLY A 277 3.62 -12.28 42.91
N ILE A 278 4.62 -11.39 42.97
CA ILE A 278 5.11 -10.79 44.21
C ILE A 278 4.00 -10.01 44.92
N PHE A 279 3.23 -9.22 44.18
CA PHE A 279 2.13 -8.44 44.73
C PHE A 279 1.06 -9.33 45.37
N GLN A 280 0.61 -10.38 44.67
CA GLN A 280 -0.39 -11.32 45.18
C GLN A 280 0.11 -12.09 46.40
N ALA A 281 1.39 -12.48 46.41
CA ALA A 281 1.97 -13.14 47.56
C ALA A 281 1.99 -12.20 48.79
N THR A 282 2.25 -10.91 48.58
CA THR A 282 2.45 -9.91 49.66
C THR A 282 1.14 -9.36 50.21
N ASP A 283 0.11 -9.19 49.37
CA ASP A 283 -1.23 -8.73 49.79
C ASP A 283 -2.07 -9.87 50.40
N ALA A 284 -1.58 -10.45 51.51
CA ALA A 284 -2.26 -11.52 52.25
C ALA A 284 -3.68 -11.13 52.73
N ASN A 285 -3.97 -9.82 52.77
CA ASN A 285 -5.20 -9.25 53.32
C ASN A 285 -6.23 -8.92 52.23
N GLY A 286 -5.88 -9.08 50.94
CA GLY A 286 -6.73 -8.73 49.79
C GLY A 286 -7.10 -7.23 49.75
N SER A 287 -6.24 -6.39 50.32
CA SER A 287 -6.51 -4.97 50.52
C SER A 287 -6.26 -4.13 49.27
N GLY A 288 -5.60 -4.71 48.26
CA GLY A 288 -5.16 -4.03 47.04
C GLY A 288 -4.05 -3.00 47.28
N LYS A 289 -3.41 -3.01 48.46
CA LYS A 289 -2.34 -2.10 48.86
C LYS A 289 -1.23 -2.87 49.57
N ILE A 290 0.02 -2.60 49.22
CA ILE A 290 1.20 -3.15 49.90
C ILE A 290 2.07 -2.00 50.41
N SER A 291 2.77 -2.20 51.53
CA SER A 291 3.73 -1.20 52.00
C SER A 291 5.04 -1.31 51.22
N THR A 292 5.77 -0.21 51.07
CA THR A 292 7.08 -0.19 50.39
C THR A 292 8.13 -1.05 51.09
N ALA A 293 8.01 -1.24 52.41
CA ALA A 293 8.89 -2.11 53.18
C ALA A 293 8.64 -3.59 52.88
N ASP A 294 7.37 -4.03 52.89
CA ASP A 294 7.00 -5.42 52.59
C ASP A 294 7.35 -5.81 51.15
N PHE A 295 7.24 -4.86 50.21
CA PHE A 295 7.65 -5.05 48.83
C PHE A 295 9.16 -5.27 48.70
N MET A 296 9.98 -4.41 49.31
CA MET A 296 11.44 -4.52 49.22
C MET A 296 11.96 -5.78 49.90
N GLU A 297 11.41 -6.16 51.06
CA GLU A 297 11.80 -7.37 51.78
C GLU A 297 11.58 -8.64 50.95
N ARG A 298 10.46 -8.71 50.21
CA ARG A 298 10.16 -9.88 49.36
C ARG A 298 10.84 -9.86 48.01
N PHE A 299 11.13 -8.66 47.48
CA PHE A 299 11.95 -8.51 46.29
C PHE A 299 13.38 -9.02 46.52
N GLU A 300 13.92 -8.83 47.74
CA GLU A 300 15.24 -9.34 48.14
C GLU A 300 15.27 -10.84 48.49
N GLN A 301 14.13 -11.45 48.86
CA GLN A 301 14.05 -12.89 49.19
C GLN A 301 13.84 -13.79 47.97
N HIS A 302 13.27 -13.28 46.88
CA HIS A 302 13.21 -13.98 45.60
C HIS A 302 14.52 -13.75 44.83
N ASP A 303 15.55 -14.50 45.18
CA ASP A 303 16.77 -14.61 44.38
C ASP A 303 16.41 -15.13 42.98
N PHE A 304 16.66 -14.30 41.98
CA PHE A 304 16.91 -14.70 40.59
C PHE A 304 18.39 -14.44 40.28
#